data_AF-A0A9F3W356-F1
#
_entry.id   AF-A0A9F3W356-F1
#
_cell.length_a   1.000
_cell.length_b   1.000
_cell.length_c   1.000
_cell.angle_alpha   90.00
_cell.angle_beta   90.00
_cell.angle_gamma   90.00
#
_symmetry.space_group_name_H-M   'P 1'
#
loop_
_entity.id
_entity.type
_entity.pdbx_description
1 polymer ?
#
loop_
_entity_poly.entity_id
_entity_poly.type
_entity_poly.pdbx_seq_one_letter_code
_entity_poly.pdbx_strand_id
1 'polypeptide(L)'
;MDSYLMNHFDLATCDNCRDVENKHKLLTRTEAKQEYLLKDCDLDKREPVLRFILKKNPHNPHWGDMKLYLKLQVIKRSLEVWGSEEALEEAKENRQDNREKMKQKKFDKKVKELRRA
;
A
#
# COMPACT_ATOMS: atom_id res chain seq x y z
N MET A 1 3.29 29.44 9.27
CA MET A 1 2.21 29.45 8.27
C MET A 1 2.05 28.00 7.88
N ASP A 2 1.26 27.30 8.68
CA ASP A 2 1.42 25.85 8.84
C ASP A 2 0.22 25.19 8.16
N SER A 3 0.46 24.56 7.01
CA SER A 3 -0.59 23.85 6.28
C SER A 3 -0.73 22.42 6.76
N TYR A 4 -1.88 21.80 6.50
CA TYR A 4 -2.15 20.42 6.86
C TYR A 4 -1.07 19.45 6.36
N LEU A 5 -0.68 19.61 5.09
CA LEU A 5 0.30 18.72 4.45
C LEU A 5 1.72 18.93 4.97
N MET A 6 2.08 20.17 5.32
CA MET A 6 3.37 20.46 5.94
C MET A 6 3.45 19.83 7.33
N ASN A 7 2.41 20.03 8.15
CA ASN A 7 2.37 19.53 9.52
C ASN A 7 2.40 18.01 9.61
N HIS A 8 1.65 17.32 8.74
CA HIS A 8 1.51 15.87 8.82
C HIS A 8 2.50 15.09 7.96
N PHE A 9 2.97 15.66 6.84
CA PHE A 9 3.74 14.92 5.84
C PHE A 9 5.01 15.65 5.38
N ASP A 10 5.38 16.80 5.95
CA ASP A 10 6.51 17.63 5.50
C ASP A 10 6.42 18.01 4.01
N LEU A 11 5.19 18.18 3.50
CA LEU A 11 4.97 18.59 2.12
C LEU A 11 4.58 20.08 2.08
N ALA A 12 5.45 20.90 1.49
CA ALA A 12 5.30 22.35 1.36
C ALA A 12 4.21 22.76 0.35
N THR A 13 2.96 22.49 0.70
CA THR A 13 1.76 22.84 -0.08
C THR A 13 0.77 23.55 0.85
N CYS A 14 0.27 24.73 0.48
CA CYS A 14 -0.75 25.42 1.28
C CYS A 14 -2.10 24.69 1.22
N ASP A 15 -2.99 24.93 2.20
CA ASP A 15 -4.27 24.23 2.26
C ASP A 15 -5.18 24.54 1.06
N ASN A 16 -5.06 25.72 0.46
CA ASN A 16 -5.79 26.08 -0.77
C ASN A 16 -5.37 25.23 -1.98
N CYS A 17 -4.13 24.73 -2.00
CA CYS A 17 -3.62 23.86 -3.06
C CYS A 17 -3.78 22.37 -2.73
N ARG A 18 -4.40 22.04 -1.59
CA ARG A 18 -4.58 20.65 -1.15
C ARG A 18 -5.72 20.00 -1.93
N ASP A 19 -5.35 19.29 -2.99
CA ASP A 19 -6.22 18.35 -3.70
C ASP A 19 -6.34 17.01 -2.96
N VAL A 20 -7.44 16.81 -2.23
CA VAL A 20 -7.70 15.62 -1.39
C VAL A 20 -8.10 14.40 -2.21
N GLU A 21 -8.65 14.59 -3.41
CA GLU A 21 -9.20 13.49 -4.22
C GLU A 21 -8.15 12.82 -5.09
N ASN A 22 -7.20 13.61 -5.62
CA ASN A 22 -6.16 13.07 -6.50
C ASN A 22 -4.77 13.18 -5.86
N LYS A 23 -4.10 14.33 -6.00
CA LYS A 23 -2.65 14.44 -5.72
C LYS A 23 -2.29 14.16 -4.26
N HIS A 24 -3.13 14.59 -3.32
CA HIS A 24 -2.90 14.47 -1.89
C HIS A 24 -3.87 13.51 -1.20
N LYS A 25 -4.39 12.53 -1.97
CA LYS A 25 -5.16 11.43 -1.42
C LYS A 25 -4.36 10.67 -0.37
N LEU A 26 -5.03 10.27 0.70
CA LEU A 26 -4.45 9.40 1.72
C LEU A 26 -4.77 7.93 1.41
N LEU A 27 -3.80 7.06 1.66
CA LEU A 27 -3.91 5.61 1.52
C LEU A 27 -3.73 4.96 2.88
N THR A 28 -4.51 3.93 3.16
CA THR A 28 -4.28 3.06 4.32
C THR A 28 -2.97 2.29 4.15
N ARG A 29 -2.38 1.88 5.28
CA ARG A 29 -1.22 0.97 5.27
C ARG A 29 -1.45 -0.27 4.42
N THR A 30 -2.66 -0.84 4.46
CA THR A 30 -3.00 -2.04 3.69
C THR A 30 -3.02 -1.76 2.19
N GLU A 31 -3.65 -0.66 1.76
CA GLU A 31 -3.65 -0.23 0.35
C GLU A 31 -2.22 0.03 -0.14
N ALA A 32 -1.40 0.76 0.62
CA ALA A 32 -0.01 1.01 0.25
C ALA A 32 0.80 -0.29 0.05
N LYS A 33 0.63 -1.29 0.92
CA LYS A 33 1.32 -2.58 0.80
C LYS A 33 0.80 -3.44 -0.35
N GLN A 34 -0.51 -3.38 -0.64
CA GLN A 34 -1.13 -4.21 -1.66
C GLN A 34 -0.93 -3.63 -3.07
N GLU A 35 -1.20 -2.34 -3.24
CA GLU A 35 -1.13 -1.65 -4.54
C GLU A 35 0.30 -1.35 -4.97
N TYR A 36 1.21 -1.03 -4.03
CA TYR A 36 2.59 -0.68 -4.34
C TYR A 36 3.60 -1.77 -3.95
N LEU A 37 3.09 -2.95 -3.58
CA LEU A 37 3.88 -4.12 -3.17
C LEU A 37 4.94 -3.82 -2.09
N LEU A 38 4.70 -2.80 -1.27
CA LEU A 38 5.61 -2.38 -0.20
C LEU A 38 5.53 -3.33 0.99
N LYS A 39 6.67 -3.55 1.65
CA LYS A 39 6.78 -4.30 2.91
C LYS A 39 6.76 -3.34 4.10
N ASP A 40 6.58 -3.89 5.30
CA ASP A 40 6.58 -3.08 6.53
C ASP A 40 7.90 -2.34 6.75
N CYS A 41 9.04 -2.94 6.36
CA CYS A 41 10.34 -2.27 6.40
C CYS A 41 10.43 -1.07 5.45
N ASP A 42 9.74 -1.12 4.33
CA ASP A 42 9.76 -0.03 3.34
C ASP A 42 8.94 1.17 3.82
N LEU A 43 7.97 0.97 4.71
CA LEU A 43 7.19 2.04 5.32
C LEU A 43 7.82 2.57 6.60
N ASP A 44 8.25 1.66 7.49
CA ASP A 44 8.63 2.02 8.87
C ASP A 44 10.14 2.21 9.08
N LYS A 45 11.00 1.69 8.20
CA LYS A 45 12.47 1.64 8.45
C LYS A 45 13.31 2.36 7.40
N ARG A 46 12.90 2.36 6.12
CA ARG A 46 13.65 3.06 5.07
C ARG A 46 13.67 4.56 5.32
N GLU A 47 14.86 5.14 5.25
CA GLU A 47 15.07 6.58 5.45
C GLU A 47 14.77 7.37 4.17
N PRO A 48 14.07 8.51 4.25
CA PRO A 48 13.37 9.02 5.43
C PRO A 48 12.10 8.20 5.75
N VAL A 49 11.81 7.96 7.03
CA VAL A 49 10.62 7.19 7.43
C VAL A 49 9.35 7.93 6.98
N LEU A 50 8.41 7.20 6.38
CA LEU A 50 7.16 7.82 5.91
C LEU A 50 6.29 8.24 7.08
N ARG A 51 5.90 9.51 7.10
CA ARG A 51 4.92 10.03 8.06
C ARG A 51 3.52 9.50 7.77
N PHE A 52 2.73 9.37 8.82
CA PHE A 52 1.35 8.90 8.74
C PHE A 52 0.47 9.60 9.75
N ILE A 53 -0.84 9.55 9.50
CA ILE A 53 -1.87 10.00 10.43
C ILE A 53 -2.58 8.79 11.00
N LEU A 54 -2.88 8.82 12.30
CA LEU A 54 -3.71 7.82 12.96
C LEU A 54 -5.18 8.23 12.91
N LYS A 55 -6.05 7.31 12.52
CA LYS A 55 -7.51 7.46 12.52
C LYS A 55 -8.14 6.22 13.13
N LYS A 56 -9.30 6.37 13.79
CA LYS A 56 -10.08 5.23 14.27
C LYS A 56 -10.50 4.36 13.08
N ASN A 57 -10.47 3.04 13.26
CA ASN A 57 -10.90 2.11 12.23
C ASN A 57 -12.42 2.29 11.98
N PRO A 58 -12.89 2.45 10.73
CA PRO A 58 -14.26 2.83 10.45
C PRO A 58 -15.22 1.63 10.56
N HIS A 59 -14.71 0.40 10.49
CA HIS A 59 -15.49 -0.81 10.67
C HIS A 59 -15.73 -1.11 12.15
N ASN A 60 -14.72 -0.88 13.00
CA ASN A 60 -14.86 -1.04 14.44
C ASN A 60 -13.89 -0.11 15.19
N PRO A 61 -14.39 0.92 15.90
CA PRO A 61 -13.56 1.86 16.65
C PRO A 61 -12.73 1.24 17.79
N HIS A 62 -13.08 0.03 18.25
CA HIS A 62 -12.32 -0.71 19.27
C HIS A 62 -11.11 -1.46 18.69
N TRP A 63 -11.03 -1.62 17.37
CA TRP A 63 -9.82 -2.14 16.74
C TRP A 63 -8.70 -1.09 16.79
N GLY A 64 -7.47 -1.54 16.52
CA GLY A 64 -6.32 -0.65 16.43
C GLY A 64 -6.52 0.45 15.38
N ASP A 65 -5.94 1.61 15.65
CA ASP A 65 -6.03 2.77 14.75
C ASP A 65 -5.40 2.45 13.38
N MET A 66 -6.03 2.95 12.32
CA MET A 66 -5.50 2.87 10.98
C MET A 66 -4.39 3.90 10.79
N LYS A 67 -3.32 3.50 10.09
CA LYS A 67 -2.30 4.43 9.59
C LYS A 67 -2.67 4.86 8.17
N LEU A 68 -2.70 6.17 7.96
CA LEU A 68 -2.95 6.82 6.68
C LEU A 68 -1.68 7.51 6.18
N TYR A 69 -1.21 7.13 5.01
CA TYR A 69 -0.01 7.65 4.34
C TYR A 69 -0.41 8.52 3.14
N LEU A 70 0.41 9.50 2.79
CA LEU A 70 0.17 10.33 1.61
C LEU A 70 0.50 9.55 0.33
N LYS A 71 -0.46 9.42 -0.60
CA LYS A 71 -0.29 8.66 -1.86
C LYS A 71 0.98 9.05 -2.62
N LEU A 72 1.25 10.35 -2.72
CA LEU A 72 2.44 10.87 -3.40
C LEU A 72 3.75 10.34 -2.80
N GLN A 73 3.85 10.26 -1.47
CA GLN A 73 5.04 9.73 -0.79
C GLN A 73 5.16 8.21 -0.96
N VAL A 74 4.03 7.50 -0.95
CA VAL A 74 4.00 6.05 -1.21
C VAL A 74 4.47 5.73 -2.62
N ILE A 75 4.01 6.48 -3.64
CA ILE A 75 4.49 6.33 -5.03
C ILE A 75 5.99 6.55 -5.10
N LYS A 76 6.50 7.64 -4.50
CA LYS A 76 7.94 7.92 -4.47
C LYS A 76 8.72 6.77 -3.81
N ARG A 77 8.26 6.28 -2.66
CA ARG A 77 8.87 5.13 -1.97
C ARG A 77 8.81 3.86 -2.81
N SER A 78 7.74 3.65 -3.55
CA SER A 78 7.61 2.52 -4.47
C SER A 78 8.65 2.58 -5.60
N LEU A 79 8.85 3.76 -6.19
CA LEU A 79 9.88 3.97 -7.21
C LEU A 79 11.30 3.76 -6.63
N GLU A 80 11.55 4.18 -5.39
CA GLU A 80 12.82 3.90 -4.70
C GLU A 80 13.06 2.39 -4.45
N VAL A 81 11.99 1.61 -4.25
CA VAL A 81 12.07 0.16 -3.97
C VAL A 81 12.18 -0.65 -5.26
N TRP A 82 11.40 -0.29 -6.28
CA TRP A 82 11.24 -1.06 -7.52
C TRP A 82 12.04 -0.49 -8.70
N GLY A 83 12.57 0.72 -8.59
CA GLY A 83 13.35 1.40 -9.63
C GLY A 83 12.50 2.09 -10.71
N SER A 84 11.43 1.44 -11.18
CA SER A 84 10.50 2.00 -12.16
C SER A 84 9.06 1.55 -11.91
N GLU A 85 8.11 2.26 -12.53
CA GLU A 85 6.69 1.86 -12.52
C GLU A 85 6.47 0.56 -13.30
N GLU A 86 7.22 0.36 -14.39
CA GLU A 86 7.19 -0.87 -15.20
C GLU A 86 7.60 -2.10 -14.37
N ALA A 87 8.68 -1.99 -13.58
CA ALA A 87 9.14 -3.08 -12.71
C ALA A 87 8.12 -3.42 -11.61
N LEU A 88 7.41 -2.42 -11.08
CA LEU A 88 6.31 -2.65 -10.14
C LEU A 88 5.16 -3.40 -10.81
N GLU A 89 4.79 -3.02 -12.03
CA GLU A 89 3.67 -3.64 -12.75
C GLU A 89 4.00 -5.09 -13.14
N GLU A 90 5.21 -5.35 -13.64
CA GLU A 90 5.70 -6.72 -13.90
C GLU A 90 5.68 -7.58 -12.62
N ALA A 91 6.05 -7.01 -11.48
CA ALA A 91 5.97 -7.70 -10.19
C ALA A 91 4.52 -8.01 -9.76
N LYS A 92 3.56 -7.15 -10.10
CA LYS A 92 2.13 -7.40 -9.83
C LYS A 92 1.58 -8.52 -10.71
N GLU A 93 1.86 -8.49 -12.01
CA GLU A 93 1.45 -9.52 -12.95
C GLU A 93 1.99 -10.89 -12.52
N ASN A 94 3.30 -10.96 -12.22
CA ASN A 94 3.93 -12.17 -11.69
C ASN A 94 3.26 -12.67 -10.39
N ARG A 95 2.86 -11.75 -9.49
CA ARG A 95 2.16 -12.12 -8.25
C ARG A 95 0.76 -12.65 -8.53
N GLN A 96 0.04 -12.09 -9.50
CA GLN A 96 -1.28 -12.54 -9.91
C GLN A 96 -1.21 -13.94 -10.54
N ASP A 97 -0.32 -14.13 -11.50
CA ASP A 97 -0.08 -15.42 -12.16
C ASP A 97 0.25 -16.52 -11.15
N ASN A 98 1.14 -16.22 -10.21
CA ASN A 98 1.49 -17.16 -9.15
C ASN A 98 0.31 -17.50 -8.27
N ARG A 99 -0.58 -16.54 -7.98
CA ARG A 99 -1.80 -16.78 -7.20
C ARG A 99 -2.76 -17.69 -7.97
N GLU A 100 -2.90 -17.52 -9.27
CA GLU A 100 -3.73 -18.36 -10.14
C GLU A 100 -3.17 -19.78 -10.26
N LYS A 101 -1.87 -19.91 -10.53
CA LYS A 101 -1.15 -21.19 -10.53
C LYS A 101 -1.34 -21.95 -9.21
N MET A 102 -1.24 -21.26 -8.08
CA MET A 102 -1.43 -21.88 -6.75
C MET A 102 -2.89 -22.29 -6.51
N LYS A 103 -3.87 -21.52 -6.99
CA LYS A 103 -5.29 -21.91 -6.93
C LYS A 103 -5.55 -23.17 -7.75
N GLN A 104 -5.04 -23.23 -8.98
CA GLN A 104 -5.18 -24.40 -9.86
C GLN A 104 -4.55 -25.64 -9.22
N LYS A 105 -3.29 -25.55 -8.77
CA LYS A 105 -2.61 -26.66 -8.07
C LYS A 105 -3.39 -27.16 -6.86
N LYS A 106 -3.97 -26.24 -6.08
CA LYS A 106 -4.80 -26.60 -4.91
C LYS A 106 -6.08 -27.32 -5.31
N PHE A 107 -6.71 -26.91 -6.42
CA PHE A 107 -7.88 -27.58 -6.96
C PHE A 107 -7.53 -28.99 -7.47
N ASP A 108 -6.50 -29.11 -8.31
CA ASP A 108 -6.06 -30.39 -8.86
C ASP A 108 -5.69 -31.41 -7.78
N LYS A 109 -5.00 -30.94 -6.72
CA LYS A 109 -4.68 -31.76 -5.55
C LYS A 109 -5.94 -32.31 -4.89
N LYS A 110 -6.96 -31.47 -4.65
CA LYS A 110 -8.24 -31.91 -4.06
C LYS A 110 -8.96 -32.92 -4.95
N VAL A 111 -8.99 -32.70 -6.26
CA VAL A 111 -9.60 -33.65 -7.21
C VAL A 111 -8.89 -34.99 -7.17
N LYS A 112 -7.55 -35.00 -7.14
CA LYS A 112 -6.76 -36.23 -7.06
C LYS A 112 -6.99 -36.98 -5.74
N GLU A 113 -7.11 -36.26 -4.62
CA GLU A 113 -7.43 -36.86 -3.31
C GLU A 113 -8.82 -37.49 -3.31
N LEU A 114 -9.83 -36.81 -3.87
CA LEU A 114 -11.19 -37.35 -3.99
C LEU A 114 -11.26 -38.60 -4.89
N ARG A 115 -10.46 -38.68 -5.95
CA ARG A 115 -10.40 -39.85 -6.85
C ARG A 115 -9.67 -41.06 -6.25
N ARG A 116 -8.92 -40.86 -5.16
CA ARG A 116 -8.16 -41.92 -4.46
C ARG A 116 -8.94 -42.53 -3.30
N ALA A 117 -10.01 -41.88 -2.86
CA ALA A 117 -10.97 -42.41 -1.89
C ALA A 117 -11.98 -43.30 -2.60
#